data_AF-A0A0Q6NNS7-F1
#
_entry.id   AF-A0A0Q6NNS7-F1
#
_cell.length_a   1.000
_cell.length_b   1.000
_cell.length_c   1.000
_cell.angle_alpha   90.00
_cell.angle_beta   90.00
_cell.angle_gamma   90.00
#
_symmetry.space_group_name_H-M   'P 1'
#
loop_
_entity.id
_entity.type
_entity.pdbx_description
1 polymer ?
#
loop_
_entity_poly.entity_id
_entity_poly.type
_entity_poly.pdbx_seq_one_letter_code
_entity_poly.pdbx_strand_id
1 'polypeptide(L)'
;MSDLGSTLVDVRRAYRLVWAYQRRVMDVVQFISSNFQNHEFYAWTPLKFNGSPQLTTNILRRWAWDGLSLYKASIFFRPVGADPDKLVKDQWYLEVHIDSDTVEFPEGKAEPDASKFPDVTTTRSKIVLIAWLNTGAARANWYHQMWNTSEWPEGDREIVEQSHMPVSCIQLTYDLADFSGKPPIELAVAEFKGMIRAELGIEG
;
A
#
# COMPACT_ATOMS: atom_id res chain seq x y z
N MET A 1 -15.22 29.36 21.36
CA MET A 1 -15.86 28.56 20.29
C MET A 1 -15.35 29.11 18.98
N SER A 2 -14.68 28.31 18.15
CA SER A 2 -14.27 28.75 16.82
C SER A 2 -15.54 29.09 16.03
N ASP A 3 -15.53 30.23 15.35
CA ASP A 3 -16.59 30.58 14.42
C ASP A 3 -16.61 29.56 13.27
N LEU A 4 -17.80 29.10 12.88
CA LEU A 4 -17.98 28.11 11.81
C LEU A 4 -17.30 28.57 10.51
N GLY A 5 -17.33 29.88 10.23
CA GLY A 5 -16.64 30.47 9.09
C GLY A 5 -15.15 30.17 9.10
N SER A 6 -14.48 30.35 10.24
CA SER A 6 -13.06 30.04 10.41
C SER A 6 -12.75 28.55 10.28
N THR A 7 -13.55 27.68 10.88
CA THR A 7 -13.40 26.22 10.77
C THR A 7 -13.51 25.74 9.31
N LEU A 8 -14.45 26.29 8.54
CA LEU A 8 -14.60 25.93 7.13
C LEU A 8 -13.43 26.40 6.25
N VAL A 9 -12.71 27.46 6.65
CA VAL A 9 -11.45 27.85 5.97
C VAL A 9 -10.40 26.76 6.16
N ASP A 10 -10.25 26.25 7.38
CA ASP A 10 -9.27 25.21 7.69
C ASP A 10 -9.61 23.88 7.03
N VAL A 11 -10.90 23.50 6.96
CA VAL A 11 -11.34 22.34 6.18
C VAL A 11 -10.93 22.47 4.71
N ARG A 12 -11.14 23.64 4.09
CA ARG A 12 -10.71 23.88 2.71
C ARG A 12 -9.19 23.86 2.53
N ARG A 13 -8.42 24.23 3.55
CA ARG A 13 -6.95 24.11 3.54
C ARG A 13 -6.54 22.65 3.64
N ALA A 14 -7.15 21.90 4.55
CA ALA A 14 -6.91 20.47 4.73
C ALA A 14 -7.17 19.68 3.44
N TYR A 15 -8.29 19.91 2.75
CA TYR A 15 -8.56 19.25 1.47
C TYR A 15 -7.49 19.53 0.40
N ARG A 16 -7.00 20.77 0.31
CA ARG A 16 -5.92 21.11 -0.64
C ARG A 16 -4.59 20.46 -0.27
N LEU A 17 -4.29 20.39 1.02
CA LEU A 17 -3.09 19.72 1.54
C LEU A 17 -3.15 18.21 1.25
N VAL A 18 -4.27 17.57 1.56
CA VAL A 18 -4.50 16.15 1.29
C VAL A 18 -4.41 15.87 -0.20
N TRP A 19 -5.00 16.71 -1.06
CA TRP A 19 -4.87 16.55 -2.50
C TRP A 19 -3.41 16.64 -2.97
N ALA A 20 -2.66 17.63 -2.49
CA ALA A 20 -1.25 17.81 -2.86
C ALA A 20 -0.39 16.62 -2.41
N TYR A 21 -0.64 16.13 -1.19
CA TYR A 21 -0.04 14.91 -0.65
C TYR A 21 -0.35 13.70 -1.54
N GLN A 22 -1.61 13.43 -1.85
CA GLN A 22 -2.03 12.30 -2.67
C GLN A 22 -1.41 12.36 -4.07
N ARG A 23 -1.38 13.54 -4.70
CA ARG A 23 -0.70 13.73 -6.00
C ARG A 23 0.77 13.35 -5.90
N ARG A 24 1.46 13.82 -4.86
CA ARG A 24 2.87 13.52 -4.63
C ARG A 24 3.11 12.01 -4.44
N VAL A 25 2.30 11.35 -3.63
CA VAL A 25 2.42 9.90 -3.42
C VAL A 25 2.15 9.13 -4.71
N MET A 26 1.14 9.51 -5.49
CA MET A 26 0.89 8.89 -6.79
C MET A 26 2.07 9.08 -7.76
N ASP A 27 2.73 10.25 -7.76
CA ASP A 27 3.92 10.50 -8.58
C ASP A 27 5.10 9.61 -8.14
N VAL A 28 5.27 9.44 -6.82
CA VAL A 28 6.27 8.53 -6.24
C VAL A 28 6.02 7.09 -6.67
N VAL A 29 4.80 6.58 -6.48
CA VAL A 29 4.44 5.21 -6.86
C VAL A 29 4.56 5.00 -8.37
N GLN A 30 4.14 5.98 -9.17
CA GLN A 30 4.33 5.95 -10.62
C GLN A 30 5.81 5.84 -10.98
N PHE A 31 6.67 6.62 -10.33
CA PHE A 31 8.10 6.58 -10.59
C PHE A 31 8.73 5.24 -10.14
N ILE A 32 8.36 4.71 -8.98
CA ILE A 32 8.76 3.37 -8.53
C ILE A 32 8.36 2.33 -9.57
N SER A 33 7.09 2.29 -9.97
CA SER A 33 6.58 1.31 -10.94
C SER A 33 7.28 1.39 -12.30
N SER A 34 7.64 2.61 -12.75
CA SER A 34 8.35 2.80 -14.02
C SER A 34 9.75 2.17 -14.06
N ASN A 35 10.33 1.84 -12.90
CA ASN A 35 11.59 1.12 -12.82
C ASN A 35 11.43 -0.41 -12.98
N PHE A 36 10.19 -0.94 -13.01
CA PHE A 36 9.89 -2.36 -13.20
C PHE A 36 9.21 -2.57 -14.56
N GLN A 37 9.99 -2.60 -15.65
CA GLN A 37 9.48 -2.57 -17.03
C GLN A 37 8.63 -3.79 -17.42
N ASN A 38 8.81 -4.92 -16.71
CA ASN A 38 8.07 -6.15 -16.96
C ASN A 38 6.80 -6.27 -16.12
N HIS A 39 6.43 -5.20 -15.40
CA HIS A 39 5.24 -5.16 -14.55
C HIS A 39 4.25 -4.09 -15.03
N GLU A 40 2.96 -4.41 -14.94
CA GLU A 40 1.86 -3.50 -15.23
C GLU A 40 0.97 -3.33 -14.00
N PHE A 41 0.27 -2.19 -13.91
CA PHE A 41 -0.73 -1.98 -12.89
C PHE A 41 -1.80 -3.07 -12.95
N TYR A 42 -2.09 -3.68 -11.79
CA TYR A 42 -3.08 -4.73 -11.65
C TYR A 42 -4.33 -4.24 -10.91
N ALA A 43 -4.14 -3.79 -9.68
CA ALA A 43 -5.24 -3.42 -8.79
C ALA A 43 -4.72 -2.47 -7.70
N TRP A 44 -5.64 -1.91 -6.92
CA TRP A 44 -5.33 -1.22 -5.68
C TRP A 44 -6.46 -1.42 -4.67
N THR A 45 -6.15 -1.30 -3.38
CA THR A 45 -7.15 -1.34 -2.31
C THR A 45 -6.69 -0.50 -1.11
N PRO A 46 -7.58 0.17 -0.39
CA PRO A 46 -7.29 0.58 0.97
C PRO A 46 -7.14 -0.65 1.88
N LEU A 47 -6.29 -0.55 2.90
CA LEU A 47 -5.95 -1.67 3.79
C LEU A 47 -6.71 -1.66 5.10
N LYS A 48 -6.83 -0.49 5.72
CA LYS A 48 -7.37 -0.38 7.08
C LYS A 48 -8.87 -0.17 7.12
N PHE A 49 -9.39 0.55 6.12
CA PHE A 49 -10.79 0.97 6.05
C PHE A 49 -11.37 0.58 4.69
N ASN A 50 -12.69 0.68 4.53
CA ASN A 50 -13.25 0.39 3.22
C ASN A 50 -12.85 1.46 2.22
N GLY A 51 -12.90 1.10 0.94
CA GLY A 51 -12.74 2.08 -0.13
C GLY A 51 -13.90 3.05 -0.20
N SER A 52 -13.67 4.14 -0.94
CA SER A 52 -14.73 5.05 -1.32
C SER A 52 -15.91 4.25 -1.88
N PRO A 53 -17.12 4.44 -1.34
CA PRO A 53 -18.23 3.56 -1.64
C PRO A 53 -18.73 3.75 -3.08
N GLN A 54 -19.23 2.67 -3.69
CA GLN A 54 -19.86 2.72 -5.02
C GLN A 54 -21.10 3.60 -5.04
N LEU A 55 -21.49 4.09 -6.23
CA LEU A 55 -22.58 5.05 -6.48
C LEU A 55 -23.88 4.79 -5.70
N THR A 56 -24.28 3.52 -5.56
CA THR A 56 -25.56 3.13 -4.95
C THR A 56 -25.50 2.96 -3.43
N THR A 57 -24.33 3.14 -2.83
CA THR A 57 -24.14 2.96 -1.39
C THR A 57 -24.68 4.16 -0.62
N ASN A 58 -25.44 3.91 0.45
CA ASN A 58 -25.82 4.97 1.38
C ASN A 58 -24.62 5.39 2.24
N ILE A 59 -23.98 6.51 1.88
CA ILE A 59 -22.79 7.04 2.56
C ILE A 59 -23.05 7.48 4.00
N LEU A 60 -24.31 7.78 4.38
CA LEU A 60 -24.67 8.16 5.75
C LEU A 60 -24.61 6.98 6.74
N ARG A 61 -24.40 5.76 6.22
CA ARG A 61 -24.22 4.53 7.00
C ARG A 61 -22.78 4.01 6.94
N ARG A 62 -21.85 4.80 6.42
CA ARG A 62 -20.42 4.49 6.33
C ARG A 62 -19.65 5.27 7.38
N TRP A 63 -18.46 4.78 7.70
CA TRP A 63 -17.52 5.50 8.54
C TRP A 63 -16.91 6.66 7.75
N ALA A 64 -16.56 7.75 8.44
CA ALA A 64 -15.85 8.86 7.82
C ALA A 64 -14.50 8.40 7.23
N TRP A 65 -13.89 7.39 7.86
CA TRP A 65 -12.65 6.75 7.42
C TRP A 65 -12.71 6.13 6.02
N ASP A 66 -13.89 5.66 5.57
CA ASP A 66 -14.06 5.11 4.22
C ASP A 66 -13.77 6.17 3.12
N GLY A 67 -13.83 7.46 3.47
CA GLY A 67 -13.46 8.58 2.59
C GLY A 67 -11.96 8.85 2.48
N LEU A 68 -11.10 8.16 3.24
CA LEU A 68 -9.66 8.37 3.28
C LEU A 68 -8.90 7.25 2.56
N SER A 69 -9.23 7.01 1.29
CA SER A 69 -8.82 5.79 0.56
C SER A 69 -7.30 5.61 0.36
N LEU A 70 -6.48 6.65 0.52
CA LEU A 70 -5.01 6.56 0.46
C LEU A 70 -4.32 6.73 1.84
N TYR A 71 -5.09 6.77 2.93
CA TYR A 71 -4.52 6.86 4.27
C TYR A 71 -3.64 5.65 4.58
N LYS A 72 -4.16 4.43 4.33
CA LYS A 72 -3.39 3.19 4.25
C LYS A 72 -3.87 2.41 3.04
N ALA A 73 -3.01 2.16 2.06
CA ALA A 73 -3.42 1.55 0.79
C ALA A 73 -2.31 0.73 0.14
N SER A 74 -2.69 -0.32 -0.56
CA SER A 74 -1.81 -1.14 -1.38
C SER A 74 -2.12 -0.96 -2.85
N ILE A 75 -1.06 -0.83 -3.65
CA ILE A 75 -1.11 -0.77 -5.10
C ILE A 75 -0.31 -1.94 -5.65
N PHE A 76 -0.93 -2.74 -6.50
CA PHE A 76 -0.37 -3.98 -7.02
C PHE A 76 0.04 -3.84 -8.47
N PHE A 77 1.20 -4.39 -8.77
CA PHE A 77 1.73 -4.53 -10.11
C PHE A 77 2.07 -6.00 -10.36
N ARG A 78 1.66 -6.50 -11.52
CA ARG A 78 1.82 -7.90 -11.91
C ARG A 78 2.71 -8.00 -13.15
N PRO A 79 3.30 -9.17 -13.45
CA PRO A 79 4.00 -9.37 -14.71
C PRO A 79 3.06 -9.11 -15.89
N VAL A 80 3.57 -8.46 -16.93
CA VAL A 80 2.78 -8.14 -18.14
C VAL A 80 2.18 -9.43 -18.71
N GLY A 81 0.86 -9.43 -18.91
CA GLY A 81 0.13 -10.58 -19.46
C GLY A 81 -0.12 -11.73 -18.48
N ALA A 82 0.20 -11.57 -17.19
CA ALA A 82 -0.13 -12.57 -16.18
C ALA A 82 -1.65 -12.75 -16.02
N ASP A 83 -2.08 -14.00 -15.89
CA ASP A 83 -3.47 -14.37 -15.59
C ASP A 83 -3.73 -14.19 -14.08
N PRO A 84 -4.61 -13.27 -13.66
CA PRO A 84 -4.84 -13.00 -12.24
C PRO A 84 -5.50 -14.17 -11.51
N ASP A 85 -6.06 -15.16 -12.21
CA ASP A 85 -6.69 -16.35 -11.64
C ASP A 85 -5.75 -17.57 -11.59
N LYS A 86 -4.46 -17.37 -11.86
CA LYS A 86 -3.43 -18.41 -11.80
C LYS A 86 -2.16 -17.92 -11.12
N LEU A 87 -1.65 -18.75 -10.24
CA LEU A 87 -0.27 -18.66 -9.77
C LEU A 87 0.59 -19.46 -10.75
N VAL A 88 1.53 -18.79 -11.39
CA VAL A 88 2.55 -19.41 -12.24
C VAL A 88 3.86 -19.36 -11.48
N LYS A 89 4.53 -20.51 -11.35
CA LYS A 89 5.82 -20.62 -10.68
C LYS A 89 6.81 -19.61 -11.26
N ASP A 90 7.62 -19.01 -10.39
CA ASP A 90 8.65 -18.02 -10.68
C ASP A 90 8.12 -16.66 -11.18
N GLN A 91 6.80 -16.49 -11.32
CA GLN A 91 6.20 -15.16 -11.46
C GLN A 91 6.15 -14.46 -10.10
N TRP A 92 6.37 -13.16 -10.11
CA TRP A 92 6.32 -12.35 -8.90
C TRP A 92 5.56 -11.05 -9.12
N TYR A 93 4.93 -10.57 -8.06
CA TYR A 93 4.12 -9.37 -8.03
C TYR A 93 4.80 -8.34 -7.13
N LEU A 94 4.75 -7.08 -7.54
CA LEU A 94 5.17 -5.95 -6.74
C LEU A 94 3.94 -5.35 -6.07
N GLU A 95 4.03 -5.16 -4.77
CA GLU A 95 3.10 -4.33 -4.02
C GLU A 95 3.83 -3.09 -3.50
N VAL A 96 3.16 -1.95 -3.64
CA VAL A 96 3.57 -0.69 -3.03
C VAL A 96 2.51 -0.30 -2.01
N HIS A 97 2.85 -0.45 -0.74
CA HIS A 97 1.99 -0.09 0.38
C HIS A 97 2.33 1.33 0.86
N ILE A 98 1.33 2.19 0.85
CA ILE A 98 1.36 3.55 1.39
C ILE A 98 0.78 3.52 2.79
N ASP A 99 1.56 3.96 3.78
CA ASP A 99 1.09 4.20 5.14
C ASP A 99 1.27 5.70 5.47
N SER A 100 0.21 6.48 5.37
CA SER A 100 0.27 7.93 5.58
C SER A 100 0.55 8.28 7.04
N ASP A 101 0.18 7.41 7.97
CA ASP A 101 0.32 7.63 9.40
C ASP A 101 0.36 6.27 10.12
N THR A 102 1.51 5.96 10.69
CA THR A 102 1.82 4.66 11.33
C THR A 102 1.01 4.36 12.59
N VAL A 103 -0.01 5.15 12.89
CA VAL A 103 -0.98 4.86 13.95
C VAL A 103 -1.73 3.58 13.61
N GLU A 104 -1.73 2.67 14.57
CA GLU A 104 -2.58 1.50 14.54
C GLU A 104 -3.81 1.70 15.43
N PHE A 105 -4.97 1.60 14.81
CA PHE A 105 -6.23 1.54 15.53
C PHE A 105 -6.58 0.09 15.84
N PRO A 106 -7.12 -0.20 17.04
CA PRO A 106 -7.60 -1.53 17.40
C PRO A 106 -8.62 -2.04 16.36
N GLU A 107 -8.50 -3.31 16.00
CA GLU A 107 -9.50 -3.94 15.15
C GLU A 107 -10.84 -4.07 15.89
N GLY A 108 -11.94 -3.87 15.16
CA GLY A 108 -13.27 -3.95 15.76
C GLY A 108 -14.40 -3.63 14.80
N LYS A 109 -15.62 -3.82 15.29
CA LYS A 109 -16.86 -3.52 14.57
C LYS A 109 -17.33 -2.07 14.72
N ALA A 110 -16.59 -1.24 15.44
CA ALA A 110 -16.92 0.15 15.71
C ALA A 110 -15.94 1.09 15.01
N GLU A 111 -16.44 2.26 14.63
CA GLU A 111 -15.63 3.29 14.00
C GLU A 111 -14.50 3.73 14.95
N PRO A 112 -13.23 3.75 14.49
CA PRO A 112 -12.16 4.27 15.32
C PRO A 112 -12.39 5.72 15.70
N ASP A 113 -12.15 6.01 16.97
CA ASP A 113 -12.30 7.34 17.53
C ASP A 113 -11.11 8.22 17.16
N ALA A 114 -11.31 9.16 16.25
CA ALA A 114 -10.29 10.09 15.80
C ALA A 114 -9.75 11.00 16.92
N SER A 115 -10.42 11.13 18.07
CA SER A 115 -9.84 11.86 19.21
C SER A 115 -8.70 11.11 19.89
N LYS A 116 -8.49 9.82 19.55
CA LYS A 116 -7.43 8.96 20.09
C LYS A 116 -6.17 8.93 19.23
N PHE A 117 -6.07 9.80 18.21
CA PHE A 117 -4.79 10.01 17.54
C PHE A 117 -3.73 10.39 18.60
N PRO A 118 -2.54 9.74 18.56
CA PRO A 118 -1.43 10.19 19.38
C PRO A 118 -0.91 11.54 18.87
N ASP A 119 0.09 12.08 19.57
CA ASP A 119 0.78 13.27 19.08
C ASP A 119 1.40 13.00 17.70
N VAL A 120 1.12 13.87 16.74
CA VAL A 120 1.56 13.75 15.34
C VAL A 120 3.08 13.68 15.19
N THR A 121 3.86 14.13 16.18
CA THR A 121 5.33 14.04 16.18
C THR A 121 5.85 12.65 16.53
N THR A 122 4.99 11.76 17.05
CA THR A 122 5.34 10.40 17.45
C THR A 122 5.07 9.37 16.36
N THR A 123 4.44 9.77 15.26
CA THR A 123 4.08 8.90 14.15
C THR A 123 4.86 9.29 12.90
N ARG A 124 4.83 8.42 11.88
CA ARG A 124 5.54 8.65 10.62
C ARG A 124 4.64 8.30 9.45
N SER A 125 5.07 8.74 8.26
CA SER A 125 4.54 8.26 6.99
C SER A 125 5.56 7.34 6.34
N LYS A 126 5.12 6.20 5.84
CA LYS A 126 5.97 5.17 5.24
C LYS A 126 5.48 4.79 3.86
N ILE A 127 6.41 4.25 3.08
CA ILE A 127 6.13 3.50 1.88
C ILE A 127 6.88 2.17 1.97
N VAL A 128 6.18 1.08 1.72
CA VAL A 128 6.70 -0.28 1.83
C VAL A 128 6.66 -0.91 0.44
N LEU A 129 7.80 -1.44 0.01
CA LEU A 129 7.91 -2.23 -1.20
C LEU A 129 7.88 -3.70 -0.81
N ILE A 130 6.97 -4.47 -1.38
CA ILE A 130 6.77 -5.88 -1.07
C ILE A 130 6.83 -6.67 -2.38
N ALA A 131 7.65 -7.73 -2.39
CA ALA A 131 7.67 -8.68 -3.50
C ALA A 131 6.97 -9.97 -3.07
N TRP A 132 6.03 -10.42 -3.88
CA TRP A 132 5.29 -11.66 -3.71
C TRP A 132 5.70 -12.64 -4.81
N LEU A 133 6.50 -13.66 -4.49
CA LEU A 133 6.98 -14.67 -5.42
C LEU A 133 6.10 -15.92 -5.37
N ASN A 134 5.60 -16.36 -6.51
CA ASN A 134 4.98 -17.68 -6.64
C ASN A 134 6.07 -18.76 -6.65
N THR A 135 6.23 -19.50 -5.55
CA THR A 135 7.20 -20.60 -5.43
C THR A 135 6.74 -21.88 -6.16
N GLY A 136 5.47 -21.92 -6.56
CA GLY A 136 4.84 -23.01 -7.31
C GLY A 136 3.60 -22.55 -8.08
N ALA A 137 2.94 -23.49 -8.76
CA ALA A 137 1.77 -23.20 -9.59
C ALA A 137 0.47 -23.63 -8.91
N ALA A 138 -0.58 -22.81 -9.05
CA ALA A 138 -1.91 -23.11 -8.53
C ALA A 138 -2.98 -22.34 -9.33
N ARG A 139 -4.24 -22.78 -9.23
CA ARG A 139 -5.38 -22.01 -9.72
C ARG A 139 -6.01 -21.25 -8.54
N ALA A 140 -5.70 -19.97 -8.44
CA ALA A 140 -6.19 -19.10 -7.39
C ALA A 140 -6.18 -17.65 -7.89
N ASN A 141 -7.21 -16.88 -7.54
CA ASN A 141 -7.22 -15.44 -7.77
C ASN A 141 -6.18 -14.77 -6.87
N TRP A 142 -5.20 -14.09 -7.49
CA TRP A 142 -4.08 -13.49 -6.76
C TRP A 142 -4.53 -12.47 -5.71
N TYR A 143 -5.57 -11.69 -5.98
CA TYR A 143 -6.01 -10.69 -5.01
C TYR A 143 -6.89 -11.31 -3.91
N HIS A 144 -7.99 -11.95 -4.31
CA HIS A 144 -9.03 -12.41 -3.37
C HIS A 144 -8.63 -13.65 -2.57
N GLN A 145 -7.86 -14.56 -3.19
CA GLN A 145 -7.54 -15.84 -2.60
C GLN A 145 -6.08 -15.94 -2.18
N MET A 146 -5.19 -15.11 -2.74
CA MET A 146 -3.80 -15.05 -2.30
C MET A 146 -3.59 -13.92 -1.31
N TRP A 147 -3.51 -12.68 -1.80
CA TRP A 147 -3.12 -11.55 -0.97
C TRP A 147 -4.05 -11.30 0.23
N ASN A 148 -5.37 -11.40 0.03
CA ASN A 148 -6.36 -11.12 1.09
C ASN A 148 -6.43 -12.17 2.21
N THR A 149 -5.78 -13.33 2.04
CA THR A 149 -5.70 -14.38 3.07
C THR A 149 -4.26 -14.64 3.53
N SER A 150 -3.30 -13.90 2.97
CA SER A 150 -1.88 -14.08 3.23
C SER A 150 -1.41 -13.48 4.56
N GLU A 151 -0.38 -14.12 5.10
CA GLU A 151 0.41 -13.59 6.20
C GLU A 151 1.31 -12.47 5.67
N TRP A 152 1.39 -11.36 6.41
CA TRP A 152 2.17 -10.19 6.03
C TRP A 152 3.57 -10.25 6.68
N PRO A 153 4.62 -9.78 5.99
CA PRO A 153 5.92 -9.63 6.63
C PRO A 153 5.86 -8.61 7.77
N GLU A 154 6.29 -9.00 8.96
CA GLU A 154 6.39 -8.09 10.11
C GLU A 154 7.68 -7.25 10.05
N GLY A 155 8.75 -7.81 9.47
CA GLY A 155 10.06 -7.20 9.37
C GLY A 155 10.56 -6.99 7.94
N ASP A 156 11.47 -6.03 7.79
CA ASP A 156 12.22 -5.85 6.55
C ASP A 156 13.19 -7.02 6.34
N ARG A 157 13.33 -7.47 5.09
CA ARG A 157 14.23 -8.57 4.67
C ARG A 157 13.91 -9.94 5.27
N GLU A 158 12.74 -10.11 5.87
CA GLU A 158 12.24 -11.40 6.33
C GLU A 158 11.46 -12.07 5.20
N ILE A 159 11.82 -13.31 4.84
CA ILE A 159 11.03 -14.12 3.91
C ILE A 159 9.91 -14.80 4.69
N VAL A 160 8.67 -14.49 4.33
CA VAL A 160 7.47 -15.17 4.85
C VAL A 160 6.94 -16.13 3.79
N GLU A 161 6.98 -17.43 4.10
CA GLU A 161 6.38 -18.48 3.27
C GLU A 161 4.90 -18.66 3.66
N GLN A 162 4.02 -18.62 2.65
CA GLN A 162 2.59 -18.70 2.88
C GLN A 162 2.16 -20.13 3.21
N SER A 163 1.57 -20.32 4.39
CA SER A 163 1.17 -21.64 4.90
C SER A 163 0.12 -22.36 4.03
N HIS A 164 -0.64 -21.63 3.22
CA HIS A 164 -1.80 -22.14 2.48
C HIS A 164 -1.67 -22.09 0.95
N MET A 165 -0.59 -21.51 0.40
CA MET A 165 -0.33 -21.41 -1.04
C MET A 165 1.16 -21.39 -1.35
N PRO A 166 1.56 -21.75 -2.58
CA PRO A 166 2.96 -21.75 -2.97
C PRO A 166 3.43 -20.33 -3.31
N VAL A 167 3.48 -19.46 -2.31
CA VAL A 167 3.90 -18.07 -2.40
C VAL A 167 4.83 -17.75 -1.25
N SER A 168 5.84 -16.92 -1.50
CA SER A 168 6.64 -16.27 -0.46
C SER A 168 6.63 -14.76 -0.65
N CYS A 169 6.85 -14.00 0.41
CA CYS A 169 6.99 -12.56 0.32
C CYS A 169 8.12 -12.01 1.18
N ILE A 170 8.61 -10.84 0.80
CA ILE A 170 9.66 -10.09 1.48
C ILE A 170 9.43 -8.60 1.26
N GLN A 171 9.83 -7.76 2.23
CA GLN A 171 9.61 -6.32 2.16
C GLN A 171 10.83 -5.47 2.50
N LEU A 172 10.77 -4.20 2.08
CA LEU A 172 11.58 -3.09 2.60
C LEU A 172 10.71 -1.87 2.87
N THR A 173 10.96 -1.23 4.01
CA THR A 173 10.22 -0.06 4.50
C THR A 173 11.06 1.19 4.38
N TYR A 174 10.48 2.25 3.84
CA TYR A 174 11.11 3.57 3.69
C TYR A 174 10.29 4.66 4.38
N ASP A 175 10.96 5.67 4.93
CA ASP A 175 10.28 6.90 5.35
C ASP A 175 9.86 7.67 4.09
N LEU A 176 8.58 8.03 4.01
CA LEU A 176 8.07 8.73 2.84
C LEU A 176 8.71 10.13 2.68
N ALA A 177 9.22 10.72 3.77
CA ALA A 177 9.94 11.99 3.74
C ALA A 177 11.26 11.90 2.96
N ASP A 178 11.89 10.73 2.89
CA ASP A 178 13.14 10.53 2.15
C ASP A 178 12.90 10.60 0.63
N PHE A 179 11.67 10.40 0.17
CA PHE A 179 11.30 10.43 -1.24
C PHE A 179 11.02 11.86 -1.73
N SER A 180 11.96 12.77 -1.42
CA SER A 180 11.95 14.18 -1.78
C SER A 180 12.21 14.45 -3.26
N GLY A 181 12.73 13.48 -4.01
CA GLY A 181 12.97 13.58 -5.46
C GLY A 181 13.26 12.23 -6.10
N LYS A 182 13.59 12.24 -7.40
CA LYS A 182 13.90 11.03 -8.16
C LYS A 182 15.12 10.26 -7.63
N PRO A 183 16.27 10.89 -7.32
CA PRO A 183 17.47 10.12 -6.94
C PRO A 183 17.31 9.27 -5.66
N PRO A 184 16.70 9.77 -4.57
CA PRO A 184 16.40 8.91 -3.41
C PRO A 184 15.49 7.72 -3.74
N ILE A 185 14.51 7.91 -4.62
CA ILE A 185 13.59 6.84 -5.03
C ILE A 185 14.34 5.81 -5.89
N GLU A 186 15.22 6.24 -6.80
CA GLU A 186 16.07 5.34 -7.59
C GLU A 186 16.98 4.49 -6.70
N LEU A 187 17.56 5.07 -5.64
CA LEU A 187 18.37 4.34 -4.67
C LEU A 187 17.54 3.30 -3.90
N ALA A 188 16.35 3.67 -3.43
CA ALA A 188 15.44 2.74 -2.75
C ALA A 188 15.01 1.59 -3.67
N VAL A 189 14.67 1.87 -4.92
CA VAL A 189 14.34 0.83 -5.91
C VAL A 189 15.54 -0.07 -6.20
N ALA A 190 16.74 0.50 -6.36
CA ALA A 190 17.94 -0.29 -6.59
C ALA A 190 18.28 -1.20 -5.41
N GLU A 191 18.12 -0.71 -4.18
CA GLU A 191 18.25 -1.51 -2.96
C GLU A 191 17.23 -2.65 -2.94
N PHE A 192 15.96 -2.35 -3.18
CA PHE A 192 14.90 -3.36 -3.21
C PHE A 192 15.14 -4.41 -4.28
N LYS A 193 15.52 -4.01 -5.51
CA LYS A 193 15.90 -4.93 -6.59
C LYS A 193 17.09 -5.81 -6.20
N GLY A 194 18.10 -5.23 -5.54
CA GLY A 194 19.26 -5.97 -5.04
C GLY A 194 18.87 -7.01 -4.01
N MET A 195 17.97 -6.66 -3.09
CA MET A 195 17.43 -7.55 -2.07
C MET A 195 16.63 -8.70 -2.69
N ILE A 196 15.64 -8.44 -3.55
CA ILE A 196 14.82 -9.52 -4.13
C ILE A 196 15.64 -10.45 -5.03
N ARG A 197 16.72 -9.95 -5.65
CA ARG A 197 17.66 -10.78 -6.40
C ARG A 197 18.45 -11.70 -5.48
N ALA A 198 18.97 -11.18 -4.37
CA ALA A 198 19.79 -11.93 -3.43
C ALA A 198 18.97 -12.99 -2.69
N GLU A 199 17.78 -12.63 -2.23
CA GLU A 199 16.97 -13.46 -1.33
C GLU A 199 15.99 -14.39 -2.08
N LEU A 200 15.43 -13.92 -3.20
CA LEU A 200 14.40 -14.64 -3.95
C LEU A 200 14.85 -15.12 -5.34
N GLY A 201 16.05 -14.75 -5.79
CA GLY A 201 16.55 -15.10 -7.12
C GLY A 201 15.80 -14.41 -8.27
N ILE A 202 15.11 -13.31 -7.99
CA ILE A 202 14.27 -12.59 -8.96
C ILE A 202 15.10 -11.55 -9.73
N GLU A 203 14.90 -11.45 -11.05
CA GLU A 203 15.34 -10.29 -11.82
C GLU A 203 14.25 -9.20 -11.79
N GLY A 204 14.54 -8.11 -11.08
CA GLY A 204 13.67 -6.93 -10.93
C GLY A 204 13.95 -5.80 -11.91
#